data_AF-A0A511V348-F1
#
_entry.id   AF-A0A511V348-F1
#
_cell.length_a   1.000
_cell.length_b   1.000
_cell.length_c   1.000
_cell.angle_alpha   90.00
_cell.angle_beta   90.00
_cell.angle_gamma   90.00
#
_symmetry.space_group_name_H-M   'P 1'
#
loop_
_entity.id
_entity.type
_entity.pdbx_description
1 polymer ?
#
loop_
_entity_poly.entity_id
_entity_poly.type
_entity_poly.pdbx_seq_one_letter_code
_entity_poly.pdbx_strand_id
1 'polypeptide(L)' 'MLALWSIPIGVRILLTVLVFIALIYILYRFRAEKNPVQDSLELLEERMEKGEVSFKDYLHAKRSRGK' A
#
# COMPACT_ATOMS: atom_id res chain seq x y z
N MET A 1 -12.07 11.97 39.86
CA MET A 1 -11.84 12.74 38.61
C MET A 1 -10.48 13.48 38.61
N LEU A 2 -9.39 12.91 39.16
CA LEU A 2 -8.08 13.60 39.23
C LEU A 2 -6.86 12.64 39.14
N ALA A 3 -6.98 11.48 38.47
CA ALA A 3 -5.85 10.54 38.37
C ALA A 3 -4.88 10.85 37.20
N LEU A 4 -5.28 11.70 36.24
CA LEU A 4 -4.46 12.00 35.06
C LEU A 4 -3.39 13.09 35.25
N TRP A 5 -3.46 13.84 36.35
CA TRP A 5 -2.56 14.99 36.57
C TRP A 5 -1.17 14.61 37.06
N SER A 6 -1.00 13.36 37.55
CA SER A 6 0.25 12.86 38.13
C SER A 6 0.96 11.84 37.24
N ILE A 7 0.60 11.74 35.95
CA ILE A 7 1.34 10.86 35.04
C ILE A 7 2.68 11.53 34.74
N PRO A 8 3.83 10.90 35.07
CA PRO A 8 5.14 11.45 34.78
C PRO A 8 5.25 11.74 33.28
N ILE A 9 5.82 12.88 32.92
CA ILE A 9 6.05 13.26 31.53
C ILE A 9 6.77 12.15 30.76
N GLY A 10 7.68 11.42 31.41
CA GLY A 10 8.35 10.24 30.85
C GLY A 10 7.40 9.13 30.40
N VAL A 11 6.34 8.85 31.17
CA VAL A 11 5.34 7.81 30.81
C VAL A 11 4.50 8.26 29.61
N ARG A 12 4.17 9.56 29.53
CA ARG A 12 3.43 10.13 28.38
C ARG A 12 4.26 10.05 27.10
N ILE A 13 5.54 10.40 27.16
CA ILE A 13 6.47 10.32 26.03
C ILE A 13 6.63 8.86 25.59
N LEU A 14 6.84 7.94 26.54
CA LEU A 14 6.99 6.51 26.26
C LEU A 14 5.75 5.93 25.56
N LEU A 15 4.55 6.22 26.06
CA LEU A 15 3.29 5.79 25.45
C LEU A 15 3.12 6.35 24.03
N THR A 16 3.44 7.64 23.85
CA THR A 16 3.36 8.29 22.52
C THR A 16 4.28 7.61 21.53
N VAL A 17 5.53 7.36 21.91
CA VAL A 17 6.53 6.68 21.06
C VAL A 17 6.08 5.25 20.74
N LEU A 18 5.57 4.51 21.71
CA LEU A 18 5.12 3.13 21.50
C LEU A 18 3.94 3.04 20.53
N VAL A 19 2.94 3.92 20.69
CA VAL A 19 1.80 4.01 19.76
C VAL A 19 2.26 4.42 18.37
N PHE A 20 3.20 5.36 18.27
CA PHE A 20 3.74 5.81 16.99
C PHE A 20 4.48 4.69 16.26
N ILE A 21 5.30 3.91 16.96
CA ILE A 21 5.98 2.73 16.40
C ILE A 21 4.97 1.68 15.94
N ALA A 22 3.91 1.43 16.71
CA ALA A 22 2.85 0.48 16.34
C ALA A 22 2.11 0.94 15.06
N LEU A 23 1.82 2.24 14.93
CA LEU A 23 1.24 2.83 13.73
C LEU A 23 2.15 2.65 12.51
N ILE A 24 3.44 2.96 12.66
CA ILE A 24 4.45 2.75 11.62
C ILE A 24 4.48 1.28 11.21
N TYR A 25 4.53 0.35 12.18
CA TYR A 25 4.54 -1.08 11.91
C TYR A 25 3.33 -1.53 11.11
N ILE A 26 2.12 -1.10 11.49
CA ILE A 26 0.89 -1.41 10.75
C ILE A 26 0.96 -0.86 9.33
N LEU A 27 1.37 0.40 9.16
CA LEU A 27 1.49 1.02 7.83
C LEU A 27 2.50 0.30 6.94
N TYR A 28 3.67 -0.08 7.48
CA TYR A 28 4.67 -0.85 6.73
C TYR A 28 4.16 -2.25 6.39
N ARG A 29 3.51 -2.93 7.33
CA ARG A 29 2.91 -4.26 7.10
C ARG A 29 1.84 -4.19 6.02
N PHE A 30 0.93 -3.21 6.09
CA PHE A 30 -0.16 -3.04 5.14
C PHE A 30 0.34 -2.51 3.78
N ARG A 31 1.43 -1.75 3.74
CA ARG A 31 2.09 -1.35 2.49
C ARG A 31 2.75 -2.52 1.78
N ALA A 32 3.29 -3.50 2.53
CA ALA A 32 3.80 -4.75 1.95
C ALA A 32 2.67 -5.66 1.44
N GLU A 33 1.48 -5.60 2.04
CA GLU A 33 0.29 -6.36 1.64
C GLU A 33 -0.59 -5.69 0.58
N LYS A 34 -0.47 -4.37 0.40
CA LYS A 34 -0.98 -3.70 -0.79
C LYS A 34 -0.10 -4.13 -1.95
N ASN A 35 -0.56 -5.21 -2.60
CA ASN A 35 -0.29 -5.58 -3.98
C ASN A 35 0.41 -4.43 -4.73
N PRO A 36 1.58 -4.64 -5.36
CA PRO A 36 1.89 -3.77 -6.49
C PRO A 36 0.62 -3.82 -7.32
N VAL A 37 -0.03 -2.68 -7.53
CA VAL A 37 -1.23 -2.61 -8.37
C VAL A 37 -0.77 -3.27 -9.65
N GLN A 38 -1.13 -4.55 -9.82
CA GLN A 38 -0.59 -5.38 -10.86
C GLN A 38 -1.09 -4.66 -12.07
N ASP A 39 -0.13 -4.09 -12.79
CA ASP A 39 -0.44 -2.98 -13.65
C ASP A 39 -1.50 -3.49 -14.61
N SER A 40 -2.60 -2.77 -14.80
CA SER A 40 -3.65 -3.24 -15.71
C SER A 40 -3.07 -3.61 -17.09
N LEU A 41 -1.94 -2.99 -17.44
CA LEU A 41 -1.16 -3.31 -18.63
C LEU A 41 -0.35 -4.63 -18.51
N GLU A 42 0.22 -4.91 -17.35
CA GLU A 42 0.99 -6.14 -17.05
C GLU A 42 0.06 -7.36 -17.01
N LEU A 43 -1.14 -7.21 -16.44
CA LEU A 43 -2.21 -8.22 -16.55
C LEU A 43 -2.68 -8.45 -17.99
N LEU A 44 -2.69 -7.41 -18.82
CA LEU A 44 -3.02 -7.49 -20.24
C LEU A 44 -1.91 -8.16 -21.06
N GLU A 45 -0.66 -7.93 -20.69
CA GLU A 45 0.52 -8.59 -21.27
C GLU A 45 0.48 -10.09 -21.01
N GLU A 46 0.23 -10.49 -19.76
CA GLU A 46 0.13 -11.91 -19.37
C GLU A 46 -1.01 -12.63 -20.12
N ARG A 47 -2.15 -11.96 -20.33
CA ARG A 47 -3.28 -12.51 -21.09
C ARG A 47 -2.99 -12.60 -22.59
N MET A 48 -2.21 -11.68 -23.14
CA MET A 48 -1.75 -11.75 -24.53
C MET A 48 -0.79 -12.92 -24.74
N GLU A 49 0.15 -13.14 -23.81
CA GLU A 49 1.09 -14.26 -23.87
C GLU A 49 0.39 -15.62 -23.77
N LYS A 50 -0.70 -15.71 -22.98
CA LYS A 50 -1.57 -16.89 -22.93
C LYS A 50 -2.47 -17.06 -24.16
N GLY A 51 -2.48 -16.08 -25.08
CA GLY A 51 -3.33 -16.08 -26.26
C GLY A 51 -4.81 -15.79 -25.99
N GLU A 52 -5.15 -15.33 -24.78
CA GLU A 52 -6.52 -14.94 -24.40
C GLU A 52 -6.91 -13.57 -24.99
N VAL A 53 -5.92 -12.74 -25.34
CA VAL A 53 -6.10 -11.40 -25.91
C VAL A 53 -5.22 -11.24 -27.16
N SER A 54 -5.75 -10.59 -28.20
CA SER A 54 -5.00 -10.33 -29.42
C SER A 54 -3.92 -9.26 -29.21
N PHE A 55 -2.78 -9.42 -29.90
CA PHE A 55 -1.68 -8.45 -29.92
C PHE A 55 -2.14 -7.03 -30.26
N LYS A 56 -3.16 -6.90 -31.12
CA LYS A 56 -3.75 -5.61 -31.51
C LYS A 56 -4.44 -4.90 -30.34
N ASP A 57 -5.14 -5.65 -29.49
CA ASP A 57 -5.87 -5.12 -28.34
C ASP A 57 -4.91 -4.69 -27.23
N TYR A 58 -3.85 -5.47 -27.01
CA TYR A 58 -2.73 -5.09 -26.13
C TYR A 58 -2.07 -3.77 -26.60
N LEU A 59 -1.75 -3.65 -27.89
CA LEU A 59 -1.16 -2.44 -28.48
C LEU A 59 -2.06 -1.20 -28.31
N HIS A 60 -3.36 -1.37 -28.47
CA HIS A 60 -4.33 -0.29 -28.29
C HIS A 60 -4.35 0.19 -26.83
N ALA A 61 -4.41 -0.74 -25.87
CA ALA A 61 -4.38 -0.43 -24.44
C ALA A 61 -3.05 0.22 -24.00
N LYS A 62 -1.92 -0.26 -24.53
CA LYS A 62 -0.59 0.31 -24.29
C LYS A 62 -0.48 1.75 -24.79
N ARG A 63 -1.07 2.04 -25.96
CA ARG A 63 -1.07 3.38 -26.56
C ARG A 63 -1.99 4.36 -25.81
N SER A 64 -3.12 3.90 -25.25
CA SER A 64 -4.04 4.77 -24.50
C SER A 64 -3.51 5.22 -23.14
N ARG A 65 -2.57 4.49 -22.54
CA ARG A 65 -2.01 4.81 -21.22
C ARG A 65 -0.95 5.92 -21.24
N GLY A 66 -0.39 6.23 -22.42
CA GLY A 66 0.60 7.28 -22.62
C GLY A 66 0.03 8.68 -22.93
N LYS A 67 -1.28 8.89 -22.71
CA LYS A 67 -1.95 10.19 -22.85
C LYS A 67 -2.41 10.73 -21.51
#